data_AF-A0A6C0FBY7-F1
#
_entry.id   AF-A0A6C0FBY7-F1
#
_cell.length_a   1.000
_cell.length_b   1.000
_cell.length_c   1.000
_cell.angle_alpha   90.00
_cell.angle_beta   90.00
_cell.angle_gamma   90.00
#
_symmetry.space_group_name_H-M   'P 1'
#
loop_
_entity.id
_entity.type
_entity.pdbx_description
1 polymer ?
#
loop_
_entity_poly.entity_id
_entity_poly.type
_entity_poly.pdbx_seq_one_letter_code
_entity_poly.pdbx_strand_id
1 'polypeptide(L)'
;MSFQENIQKWVQIDNQIRIYTDRIKGLREQKSELTSILTEQAEENDYLGSTIQITDGKLKFTTTKAQTPLTFKYVEETLGKTIRDKSVCEAIIKRLKDDRDVKITQELKRYNN
;
A
#
# COMPACT_ATOMS: atom_id res chain seq x y z
N MET A 1 -13.27 18.24 -29.16
CA MET A 1 -13.24 18.77 -27.79
C MET A 1 -12.16 19.83 -27.72
N SER A 2 -12.50 21.01 -27.24
CA SER A 2 -11.52 22.09 -27.05
C SER A 2 -10.59 21.78 -25.88
N PHE A 3 -9.41 22.41 -25.84
CA PHE A 3 -8.48 22.26 -24.71
C PHE A 3 -9.16 22.61 -23.37
N GLN A 4 -9.99 23.67 -23.37
CA GLN A 4 -10.73 24.11 -22.19
C GLN A 4 -11.75 23.07 -21.72
N GLU A 5 -12.48 22.43 -22.63
CA GLU A 5 -13.40 21.33 -22.30
C GLU A 5 -12.66 20.13 -21.68
N ASN A 6 -11.50 19.78 -22.22
CA ASN A 6 -10.67 18.69 -21.68
C ASN A 6 -10.19 18.99 -20.25
N ILE A 7 -9.76 20.23 -19.98
CA ILE A 7 -9.37 20.65 -18.64
C ILE A 7 -10.56 20.65 -17.69
N GLN A 8 -11.73 21.14 -18.11
CA GLN A 8 -12.95 21.09 -17.28
C GLN A 8 -13.34 19.64 -16.95
N LYS A 9 -13.30 18.74 -17.93
CA LYS A 9 -13.58 17.32 -17.73
C LYS A 9 -12.55 16.66 -16.80
N TRP A 10 -11.27 16.99 -16.96
CA TRP A 10 -10.21 16.51 -16.07
C TRP A 10 -10.47 16.92 -14.62
N VAL A 11 -10.82 18.19 -14.39
CA VAL A 11 -11.15 18.72 -13.05
C VAL A 11 -12.39 18.04 -12.48
N GLN A 12 -13.42 17.80 -13.29
CA GLN A 12 -14.62 17.08 -12.86
C GLN A 12 -14.29 15.65 -12.42
N ILE A 13 -13.47 14.93 -13.19
CA ILE A 13 -13.02 13.57 -12.87
C ILE A 13 -12.20 13.59 -11.57
N ASP A 14 -11.24 14.50 -11.43
CA ASP A 14 -10.40 14.64 -10.23
C ASP A 14 -11.26 14.88 -8.97
N ASN A 15 -12.26 15.75 -9.07
CA ASN A 15 -13.22 15.98 -7.98
C ASN A 15 -13.99 14.71 -7.58
N GLN A 16 -14.47 13.95 -8.56
CA GLN A 16 -15.20 12.70 -8.31
C GLN A 16 -14.29 11.65 -7.64
N ILE A 17 -13.05 11.50 -8.13
CA ILE A 17 -12.07 10.61 -7.52
C ILE A 17 -11.85 10.97 -6.06
N ARG A 18 -11.71 12.26 -5.73
CA ARG A 18 -11.56 12.71 -4.33
C ARG A 18 -12.74 12.26 -3.47
N ILE A 19 -13.97 12.52 -3.90
CA ILE A 19 -15.20 12.13 -3.18
C ILE A 19 -15.25 10.62 -2.95
N TYR A 20 -14.98 9.83 -3.99
CA TYR A 20 -14.98 8.37 -3.86
C TYR A 20 -13.84 7.88 -2.97
N THR A 21 -12.67 8.50 -3.02
CA THR A 21 -11.53 8.16 -2.15
C THR A 21 -11.86 8.36 -0.69
N ASP A 22 -12.49 9.48 -0.34
CA ASP A 22 -12.92 9.78 1.03
C ASP A 22 -13.96 8.77 1.51
N ARG A 23 -14.93 8.42 0.67
CA ARG A 23 -15.93 7.39 0.98
C ARG A 23 -15.30 6.01 1.15
N ILE A 24 -14.36 5.63 0.27
CA ILE A 24 -13.62 4.37 0.36
C ILE A 24 -12.80 4.32 1.66
N LYS A 25 -12.21 5.44 2.08
CA LYS A 25 -11.47 5.52 3.34
C LYS A 25 -12.37 5.19 4.53
N GLY A 26 -13.54 5.83 4.62
CA GLY A 26 -14.51 5.53 5.70
C GLY A 26 -14.99 4.08 5.69
N LEU A 27 -15.28 3.52 4.51
CA LEU A 27 -15.67 2.10 4.39
C LEU A 27 -14.54 1.14 4.81
N ARG A 28 -13.28 1.47 4.52
CA ARG A 28 -12.11 0.68 4.96
C ARG A 28 -11.97 0.70 6.48
N GLU A 29 -12.16 1.86 7.11
CA GLU A 29 -12.11 2.01 8.56
C GLU A 29 -13.20 1.17 9.24
N GLN A 30 -14.46 1.33 8.81
CA GLN A 30 -15.59 0.52 9.33
C GLN A 30 -15.38 -0.97 9.13
N LYS A 31 -14.90 -1.38 7.94
CA LYS A 31 -14.59 -2.79 7.67
C LYS A 31 -13.47 -3.30 8.58
N SER A 32 -12.43 -2.51 8.81
CA SER A 32 -11.32 -2.88 9.69
C SER A 32 -11.79 -3.07 11.12
N GLU A 33 -12.60 -2.14 11.64
CA GLU A 33 -13.17 -2.22 12.99
C GLU A 33 -14.03 -3.47 13.17
N LEU A 34 -14.95 -3.73 12.24
CA LEU A 34 -15.76 -4.96 12.26
C LEU A 34 -14.91 -6.22 12.14
N THR A 35 -13.84 -6.20 11.34
CA THR A 35 -12.94 -7.35 11.21
C THR A 35 -12.24 -7.66 12.52
N SER A 36 -11.78 -6.64 13.26
CA SER A 36 -11.17 -6.83 14.58
C SER A 36 -12.16 -7.46 15.57
N ILE A 37 -13.38 -6.92 15.65
CA ILE A 37 -14.44 -7.44 16.53
C ILE A 37 -14.76 -8.90 16.18
N LEU A 38 -14.95 -9.21 14.90
CA LEU A 38 -15.26 -10.57 14.45
C LEU A 38 -14.12 -11.55 14.69
N THR A 39 -12.87 -11.09 14.62
CA THR A 39 -11.70 -11.93 14.89
C THR A 39 -11.61 -12.25 16.38
N GLU A 40 -11.81 -11.26 17.25
CA GLU A 40 -11.85 -11.45 18.71
C GLU A 40 -12.99 -12.42 19.11
N GLN A 41 -14.19 -12.22 18.56
CA GLN A 41 -15.31 -13.13 18.77
C GLN A 41 -15.03 -14.54 18.24
N ALA A 42 -14.34 -14.68 17.12
CA ALA A 42 -13.98 -15.98 16.57
C ALA A 42 -12.89 -16.68 17.39
N GLU A 43 -12.00 -15.91 18.04
CA GLU A 43 -11.01 -16.44 18.99
C GLU A 43 -11.68 -16.95 20.27
N GLU A 44 -12.60 -16.17 20.85
CA GLU A 44 -13.32 -16.55 22.07
C GLU A 44 -14.20 -17.79 21.89
N ASN A 45 -14.74 -17.99 20.69
CA ASN A 45 -15.66 -19.08 20.38
C ASN A 45 -15.02 -20.22 19.54
N ASP A 46 -13.68 -20.22 19.40
CA ASP A 46 -12.90 -21.25 18.67
C ASP A 46 -13.33 -21.45 17.20
N TYR A 47 -13.80 -20.38 16.55
CA TYR A 47 -14.25 -20.37 15.15
C TYR A 47 -13.16 -20.00 14.14
N LEU A 48 -11.92 -19.78 14.58
CA LEU A 48 -10.81 -19.42 13.69
C LEU A 48 -10.60 -20.43 12.53
N GLY A 49 -10.85 -21.71 12.76
CA GLY A 49 -10.76 -22.76 11.73
C GLY A 49 -11.99 -22.86 10.81
N SER A 50 -13.07 -22.14 11.12
CA SER A 50 -14.37 -22.29 10.46
C SER A 50 -14.44 -21.59 9.10
N THR A 51 -15.26 -22.14 8.21
CA THR A 51 -15.55 -21.55 6.90
C THR A 51 -16.99 -21.05 6.88
N ILE A 52 -17.18 -19.76 6.64
CA ILE A 52 -18.50 -19.15 6.56
C ILE A 52 -18.89 -19.08 5.08
N GLN A 53 -20.00 -19.69 4.70
CA GLN A 53 -20.52 -19.61 3.32
C GLN A 53 -21.40 -18.37 3.16
N ILE A 54 -21.21 -17.65 2.06
CA ILE A 54 -22.00 -16.48 1.67
C ILE A 54 -22.48 -16.66 0.22
N THR A 55 -23.48 -15.87 -0.21
CA THR A 55 -24.06 -15.98 -1.55
C THR A 55 -23.02 -15.87 -2.68
N ASP A 56 -21.95 -15.09 -2.46
CA ASP A 56 -20.88 -14.83 -3.44
C ASP A 56 -19.55 -15.52 -3.08
N GLY A 57 -19.58 -16.60 -2.27
CA GLY A 57 -18.40 -17.40 -1.96
C GLY A 57 -18.25 -17.78 -0.49
N LYS A 58 -17.03 -17.69 0.05
CA LYS A 58 -16.74 -18.11 1.42
C LYS A 58 -15.76 -17.18 2.13
N LEU A 59 -15.93 -17.05 3.44
CA LEU A 59 -15.03 -16.32 4.33
C LEU A 59 -14.29 -17.31 5.23
N LYS A 60 -13.02 -17.00 5.49
CA LYS A 60 -12.14 -17.74 6.41
C LYS A 60 -11.25 -16.76 7.14
N PHE A 61 -10.98 -17.01 8.41
CA PHE A 61 -9.89 -16.34 9.11
C PHE A 61 -8.58 -16.95 8.63
N THR A 62 -7.68 -16.12 8.12
CA THR A 62 -6.41 -16.58 7.55
C THR A 62 -5.28 -15.69 8.02
N THR A 63 -4.18 -16.31 8.46
CA THR A 63 -2.94 -15.60 8.75
C THR A 63 -2.06 -15.57 7.51
N THR A 64 -1.86 -14.38 6.95
CA THR A 64 -0.96 -14.19 5.81
C THR A 64 0.39 -13.70 6.31
N LYS A 65 1.45 -14.46 6.03
CA LYS A 65 2.84 -13.99 6.23
C LYS A 65 3.29 -13.29 4.95
N ALA A 66 3.46 -11.97 5.00
CA ALA A 66 4.02 -11.20 3.89
C ALA A 66 5.49 -10.88 4.20
N GLN A 67 6.38 -11.13 3.24
CA GLN A 67 7.76 -10.68 3.35
C GLN A 67 7.81 -9.17 3.15
N THR A 68 8.59 -8.49 4.01
CA THR A 68 8.79 -7.05 3.88
C THR A 68 9.49 -6.72 2.55
N PRO A 69 9.16 -5.58 1.92
CA PRO A 69 9.83 -5.17 0.70
C PRO A 69 11.33 -4.94 0.97
N LEU A 70 12.16 -5.23 -0.04
CA LEU A 70 13.60 -5.01 0.04
C LEU A 70 13.88 -3.50 -0.01
N THR A 71 13.96 -2.87 1.15
CA THR A 71 14.31 -1.45 1.28
C THR A 71 15.82 -1.26 1.31
N PHE A 72 16.32 -0.09 0.90
CA PHE A 72 17.74 0.23 1.02
C PHE A 72 18.24 0.12 2.47
N LYS A 73 17.40 0.51 3.45
CA LYS A 73 17.71 0.35 4.87
C LYS A 73 17.89 -1.13 5.25
N TYR A 74 16.99 -2.01 4.80
CA TYR A 74 17.11 -3.44 5.05
C TYR A 74 18.38 -4.03 4.42
N VAL A 75 18.70 -3.63 3.18
CA VAL A 75 19.93 -4.06 2.50
C VAL A 75 21.17 -3.56 3.26
N GLU A 76 21.20 -2.30 3.66
CA GLU A 76 22.30 -1.69 4.42
C GLU A 76 22.52 -2.39 5.78
N GLU A 77 21.46 -2.60 6.55
CA GLU A 77 21.52 -3.32 7.83
C GLU A 77 22.00 -4.76 7.66
N THR A 78 21.59 -5.42 6.57
CA THR A 78 22.01 -6.80 6.26
C THR A 78 23.47 -6.83 5.84
N LEU A 79 23.90 -5.94 4.95
CA LEU A 79 25.29 -5.82 4.53
C LEU A 79 26.21 -5.49 5.72
N GLY A 80 25.79 -4.59 6.61
CA GLY A 80 26.56 -4.23 7.81
C GLY A 80 26.71 -5.36 8.84
N LYS A 81 25.84 -6.38 8.80
CA LYS A 81 25.99 -7.61 9.60
C LYS A 81 26.98 -8.60 8.99
N THR A 82 27.20 -8.52 7.68
CA THR A 82 28.05 -9.47 6.93
C THR A 82 29.43 -8.90 6.63
N ILE A 83 29.52 -7.61 6.34
CA ILE A 83 30.74 -6.90 5.93
C ILE A 83 31.19 -6.02 7.11
N ARG A 84 32.43 -6.21 7.58
CA ARG A 84 33.01 -5.45 8.70
C ARG A 84 33.31 -3.99 8.35
N ASP A 85 33.65 -3.75 7.09
CA ASP A 85 33.99 -2.43 6.58
C ASP A 85 32.73 -1.67 6.16
N LYS A 86 32.38 -0.64 6.92
CA LYS A 86 31.22 0.21 6.65
C LYS A 86 31.36 1.01 5.34
N SER A 87 32.59 1.37 4.95
CA SER A 87 32.82 2.14 3.73
C SER A 87 32.44 1.34 2.47
N VAL A 88 32.64 0.02 2.50
CA VAL A 88 32.24 -0.90 1.43
C VAL A 88 30.72 -1.00 1.36
N CYS A 89 30.03 -1.10 2.50
CA CYS A 89 28.57 -1.10 2.54
C CYS A 89 27.99 0.19 1.95
N GLU A 90 28.53 1.35 2.34
CA GLU A 90 28.11 2.65 1.82
C GLU A 90 28.33 2.76 0.31
N ALA A 91 29.47 2.26 -0.20
CA ALA A 91 29.76 2.24 -1.63
C ALA A 91 28.77 1.37 -2.42
N ILE A 92 28.40 0.20 -1.89
CA ILE A 92 27.40 -0.68 -2.51
C ILE A 92 26.03 -0.01 -2.55
N ILE A 93 25.57 0.56 -1.43
CA ILE A 93 24.27 1.24 -1.36
C ILE A 93 24.23 2.45 -2.29
N LYS A 94 25.32 3.22 -2.37
CA LYS A 94 25.43 4.35 -3.30
C LYS A 94 25.29 3.88 -4.75
N ARG A 95 26.04 2.85 -5.15
CA ARG A 95 25.96 2.30 -6.50
C ARG A 95 24.55 1.80 -6.85
N LEU A 96 23.86 1.14 -5.93
CA LEU A 96 22.47 0.71 -6.15
C LEU A 96 21.48 1.87 -6.33
N LYS A 97 21.78 3.06 -5.79
CA LYS A 97 20.96 4.27 -6.02
C LYS A 97 21.29 4.90 -7.37
N ASP A 98 22.57 4.96 -7.71
CA ASP A 98 23.06 5.59 -8.93
C ASP A 98 22.70 4.78 -10.20
N ASP A 99 22.77 3.45 -10.12
CA ASP A 99 22.47 2.55 -11.24
C ASP A 99 20.96 2.29 -11.42
N ARG A 100 20.09 2.84 -10.54
CA ARG A 100 18.65 2.59 -10.60
C ARG A 100 17.99 3.51 -11.63
N ASP A 101 17.28 2.91 -12.59
CA ASP A 101 16.54 3.66 -13.61
C ASP A 101 15.57 4.67 -13.00
N VAL A 102 15.76 5.93 -13.38
CA VAL A 102 14.85 7.03 -13.01
C VAL A 102 13.94 7.31 -14.20
N LYS A 103 12.66 6.96 -14.06
CA LYS A 103 11.65 7.32 -15.05
C LYS A 103 11.12 8.73 -14.78
N ILE A 104 11.41 9.66 -15.68
CA ILE A 104 10.85 11.01 -15.64
C ILE A 104 9.52 11.00 -16.39
N THR A 105 8.42 11.31 -15.70
CA THR A 105 7.08 11.45 -16.30
C THR A 105 6.55 12.85 -16.07
N GLN A 106 6.06 13.50 -17.13
CA GLN A 106 5.31 14.74 -17.00
C GLN A 106 3.89 14.41 -16.55
N GLU A 107 3.42 15.06 -15.48
CA GLU A 107 2.07 14.84 -14.92
C GLU A 107 1.31 16.15 -14.77
N LEU A 108 -0.01 16.11 -15.03
CA LEU A 108 -0.93 17.19 -14.65
C LEU A 108 -1.37 16.97 -13.20
N LYS A 109 -1.09 17.93 -12.32
CA LYS A 109 -1.32 17.80 -10.88
C LYS A 109 -2.06 19.02 -10.33
N ARG A 110 -3.05 18.76 -9.47
CA ARG A 110 -3.73 19.79 -8.68
C ARG A 110 -2.88 20.17 -7.47
N TYR A 111 -2.68 21.47 -7.26
CA TYR A 111 -2.08 22.04 -6.05
C TYR A 111 -3.16 22.81 -5.29
N ASN A 112 -3.22 22.62 -3.97
CA ASN A 112 -4.06 23.44 -3.09
C ASN A 112 -3.19 24.57 -2.53
N ASN A 113 -3.76 25.78 -2.38
CA ASN A 113 -3.13 26.87 -1.65
C ASN A 113 -3.27 26.67 -0.14
#